data_AF-A0A226MYE0-F1
#
_entry.id   AF-A0A226MYE0-F1
#
_cell.length_a   1.000
_cell.length_b   1.000
_cell.length_c   1.000
_cell.angle_alpha   90.00
_cell.angle_beta   90.00
_cell.angle_gamma   90.00
#
_symmetry.space_group_name_H-M   'P 1'
#
loop_
_entity.id
_entity.type
_entity.pdbx_description
1 polymer ?
#
loop_
_entity_poly.entity_id
_entity_poly.type
_entity_poly.pdbx_seq_one_letter_code
_entity_poly.pdbx_strand_id
1 'polypeptide(L)'
;MDIRNLQDKLAANQKAWEASKQELHTLKKSFSELNGSLKSSEEEARTAQSSLEAFREQISTLLSSGSRTVLPSEKDILKRVQEINCKEEGEERMVSQLETQIAKLTETLENQTKSYQEALERNRKVEEQSETFQDRLKHLEEELLSMDMIQDCLKLEKQKYMKFLEQLNEKMKLDSIAAEVGFDMNANAILAQVEQLVKLEGDAVIENKAVTYNLRRKLKTQKEKLESKELHVKLLRQKITQLEEEKQIQTLEQNRTIEELNKSQGKLERMKEKAEKQLISIKSELNLKEQKAMEEKEKAKNTLEMVSSEIKVLKTTLAELANRERQLADFREVISRMLGLDLASLALPDYEIITRLEGLIHFHQHHFIPCMCVKDVRRTEDEHLDRNLQFLH
;
A
#
# COMPACT_ATOMS: atom_id res chain seq x y z
N MET A 1 -223.24 80.20 -11.07
CA MET A 1 -222.47 79.50 -12.12
C MET A 1 -221.00 79.48 -11.72
N ASP A 2 -220.27 78.37 -11.72
CA ASP A 2 -220.64 77.03 -12.15
C ASP A 2 -219.74 75.98 -11.49
N ILE A 3 -220.39 74.87 -11.13
CA ILE A 3 -219.87 73.64 -10.52
C ILE A 3 -218.67 73.04 -11.30
N ARG A 4 -218.48 73.42 -12.57
CA ARG A 4 -217.37 73.00 -13.43
C ARG A 4 -215.99 73.46 -12.92
N ASN A 5 -215.87 74.67 -12.37
CA ASN A 5 -214.59 75.19 -11.84
C ASN A 5 -214.15 74.44 -10.56
N LEU A 6 -215.12 73.97 -9.75
CA LEU A 6 -214.84 73.13 -8.58
C LEU A 6 -214.47 71.69 -8.98
N GLN A 7 -215.06 71.15 -10.05
CA GLN A 7 -214.67 69.84 -10.60
C GLN A 7 -213.27 69.86 -11.22
N ASP A 8 -212.90 70.92 -11.95
CA ASP A 8 -211.55 71.07 -12.50
C ASP A 8 -210.50 71.26 -11.39
N LYS A 9 -210.83 72.04 -10.35
CA LYS A 9 -209.97 72.17 -9.15
C LYS A 9 -209.84 70.85 -8.39
N LEU A 10 -210.91 70.07 -8.25
CA LEU A 10 -210.86 68.77 -7.60
C LEU A 10 -210.01 67.78 -8.40
N ALA A 11 -210.14 67.75 -9.73
CA ALA A 11 -209.33 66.90 -10.60
C ALA A 11 -207.85 67.32 -10.61
N ALA A 12 -207.56 68.63 -10.60
CA ALA A 12 -206.20 69.15 -10.48
C ALA A 12 -205.58 68.83 -9.10
N ASN A 13 -206.36 68.95 -8.03
CA ASN A 13 -205.91 68.61 -6.67
C ASN A 13 -205.73 67.10 -6.49
N GLN A 14 -206.60 66.28 -7.09
CA GLN A 14 -206.46 64.82 -7.13
C GLN A 14 -205.22 64.41 -7.92
N LYS A 15 -204.95 65.05 -9.07
CA LYS A 15 -203.76 64.79 -9.88
C LYS A 15 -202.47 65.27 -9.21
N ALA A 16 -202.51 66.41 -8.52
CA ALA A 16 -201.40 66.89 -7.69
C ALA A 16 -201.18 65.99 -6.47
N TRP A 17 -202.24 65.45 -5.88
CA TRP A 17 -202.17 64.48 -4.79
C TRP A 17 -201.60 63.14 -5.25
N GLU A 18 -202.04 62.61 -6.40
CA GLU A 18 -201.45 61.42 -7.03
C GLU A 18 -199.96 61.66 -7.38
N ALA A 19 -199.61 62.81 -7.97
CA ALA A 19 -198.23 63.17 -8.28
C ALA A 19 -197.36 63.29 -7.01
N SER A 20 -197.85 63.97 -5.97
CA SER A 20 -197.17 64.09 -4.68
C SER A 20 -197.02 62.75 -3.98
N LYS A 21 -198.01 61.85 -4.11
CA LYS A 21 -197.95 60.48 -3.61
C LYS A 21 -196.91 59.64 -4.37
N GLN A 22 -196.80 59.82 -5.69
CA GLN A 22 -195.79 59.17 -6.51
C GLN A 22 -194.39 59.72 -6.24
N GLU A 23 -194.23 61.04 -6.09
CA GLU A 23 -192.99 61.69 -5.66
C GLU A 23 -192.56 61.21 -4.28
N LEU A 24 -193.47 61.15 -3.32
CA LEU A 24 -193.22 60.60 -1.99
C LEU A 24 -192.83 59.12 -2.06
N HIS A 25 -193.44 58.34 -2.96
CA HIS A 25 -193.05 56.95 -3.19
C HIS A 25 -191.65 56.83 -3.83
N THR A 26 -191.33 57.67 -4.82
CA THR A 26 -189.99 57.71 -5.44
C THR A 26 -188.94 58.21 -4.45
N LEU A 27 -189.28 59.19 -3.62
CA LEU A 27 -188.40 59.73 -2.58
C LEU A 27 -188.20 58.72 -1.45
N LYS A 28 -189.23 57.94 -1.11
CA LYS A 28 -189.12 56.84 -0.15
C LYS A 28 -188.28 55.69 -0.71
N LYS A 29 -188.41 55.40 -2.01
CA LYS A 29 -187.56 54.41 -2.71
C LYS A 29 -186.11 54.88 -2.76
N SER A 30 -185.86 56.12 -3.18
CA SER A 30 -184.51 56.69 -3.21
C SER A 30 -183.91 56.79 -1.81
N PHE A 31 -184.70 57.16 -0.79
CA PHE A 31 -184.27 57.13 0.61
C PHE A 31 -183.91 55.72 1.08
N SER A 32 -184.69 54.70 0.69
CA SER A 32 -184.40 53.31 1.03
C SER A 32 -183.12 52.81 0.35
N GLU A 33 -182.89 53.18 -0.92
CA GLU A 33 -181.67 52.87 -1.68
C GLU A 33 -180.43 53.59 -1.11
N LEU A 34 -180.55 54.89 -0.78
CA LEU A 34 -179.48 55.67 -0.17
C LEU A 34 -179.15 55.14 1.23
N ASN A 35 -180.16 54.78 2.01
CA ASN A 35 -180.00 54.18 3.34
C ASN A 35 -179.39 52.77 3.25
N GLY A 36 -179.72 51.99 2.22
CA GLY A 36 -179.06 50.71 1.93
C GLY A 36 -177.59 50.89 1.56
N SER A 37 -177.27 51.87 0.70
CA SER A 37 -175.91 52.21 0.29
C SER A 37 -175.07 52.76 1.44
N LEU A 38 -175.68 53.59 2.30
CA LEU A 38 -175.05 54.10 3.52
C LEU A 38 -174.72 52.96 4.47
N LYS A 39 -175.66 52.02 4.70
CA LYS A 39 -175.39 50.84 5.53
C LYS A 39 -174.31 49.93 4.95
N SER A 40 -174.26 49.76 3.62
CA SER A 40 -173.19 49.02 2.95
C SER A 40 -171.84 49.70 3.17
N SER A 41 -171.78 51.01 2.94
CA SER A 41 -170.56 51.81 3.15
C SER A 41 -170.12 51.82 4.62
N GLU A 42 -171.04 51.84 5.57
CA GLU A 42 -170.75 51.73 7.01
C GLU A 42 -170.23 50.34 7.41
N GLU A 43 -170.74 49.27 6.80
CA GLU A 43 -170.24 47.90 7.02
C GLU A 43 -168.85 47.70 6.37
N GLU A 44 -168.64 48.24 5.17
CA GLU A 44 -167.32 48.26 4.50
C GLU A 44 -166.29 49.08 5.31
N ALA A 45 -166.69 50.24 5.84
CA ALA A 45 -165.83 51.04 6.72
C ALA A 45 -165.52 50.29 8.03
N ARG A 46 -166.50 49.58 8.62
CA ARG A 46 -166.29 48.75 9.82
C ARG A 46 -165.33 47.59 9.56
N THR A 47 -165.52 46.86 8.46
CA THR A 47 -164.63 45.74 8.10
C THR A 47 -163.21 46.22 7.76
N ALA A 48 -163.06 47.34 7.05
CA ALA A 48 -161.78 48.00 6.83
C ALA A 48 -161.12 48.44 8.14
N GLN A 49 -161.89 49.01 9.08
CA GLN A 49 -161.39 49.40 10.40
C GLN A 49 -160.93 48.19 11.22
N SER A 50 -161.71 47.11 11.29
CA SER A 50 -161.34 45.90 12.00
C SER A 50 -160.10 45.23 11.40
N SER A 51 -159.96 45.24 10.07
CA SER A 51 -158.74 44.72 9.41
C SER A 51 -157.51 45.58 9.68
N LEU A 52 -157.65 46.91 9.74
CA LEU A 52 -156.57 47.83 10.11
C LEU A 52 -156.12 47.62 11.57
N GLU A 53 -157.07 47.40 12.48
CA GLU A 53 -156.80 47.08 13.88
C GLU A 53 -156.07 45.74 14.02
N ALA A 54 -156.55 44.69 13.35
CA ALA A 54 -155.89 43.38 13.32
C ALA A 54 -154.47 43.46 12.72
N PHE A 55 -154.26 44.27 11.68
CA PHE A 55 -152.95 44.50 11.08
C PHE A 55 -152.00 45.22 12.04
N ARG A 56 -152.49 46.24 12.76
CA ARG A 56 -151.71 46.95 13.79
C ARG A 56 -151.33 46.02 14.94
N GLU A 57 -152.21 45.12 15.37
CA GLU A 57 -151.88 44.09 16.37
C GLU A 57 -150.79 43.11 15.89
N GLN A 58 -150.86 42.63 14.65
CA GLN A 58 -149.83 41.74 14.09
C GLN A 58 -148.46 42.41 14.00
N ILE A 59 -148.40 43.66 13.53
CA ILE A 59 -147.12 44.39 13.48
C ILE A 59 -146.60 44.65 14.89
N SER A 60 -147.48 45.03 15.82
CA SER A 60 -147.11 45.30 17.20
C SER A 60 -146.52 44.07 17.89
N THR A 61 -147.09 42.88 17.64
CA THR A 61 -146.57 41.61 18.18
C THR A 61 -145.24 41.22 17.56
N LEU A 62 -145.07 41.37 16.24
CA LEU A 62 -143.80 41.09 15.55
C LEU A 62 -142.65 42.02 15.97
N LEU A 63 -142.95 43.29 16.22
CA LEU A 63 -141.96 44.29 16.65
C LEU A 63 -141.67 44.24 18.16
N SER A 64 -142.54 43.56 18.92
CA SER A 64 -142.31 43.27 20.32
C SER A 64 -141.22 42.22 20.46
N SER A 65 -140.34 42.42 21.43
CA SER A 65 -139.24 41.51 21.73
C SER A 65 -139.27 41.20 23.23
N GLY A 66 -138.53 40.18 23.68
CA GLY A 66 -138.53 39.78 25.09
C GLY A 66 -138.19 40.89 26.10
N SER A 67 -137.59 42.00 25.63
CA SER A 67 -137.24 43.16 26.44
C SER A 67 -138.13 44.39 26.24
N ARG A 68 -139.05 44.41 25.27
CA ARG A 68 -139.89 45.59 24.97
C ARG A 68 -141.19 45.23 24.27
N THR A 69 -142.30 45.67 24.84
CA THR A 69 -143.65 45.52 24.29
C THR A 69 -144.06 46.77 23.51
N VAL A 70 -144.56 46.58 22.30
CA VAL A 70 -145.11 47.63 21.44
C VAL A 70 -146.64 47.60 21.57
N LEU A 71 -147.29 48.77 21.55
CA LEU A 71 -148.74 48.88 21.51
C LEU A 71 -149.23 48.92 20.04
N PRO A 72 -150.45 48.43 19.73
CA PRO A 72 -151.03 48.42 18.38
C PRO A 72 -151.51 49.81 17.93
N SER A 73 -150.63 50.79 18.10
CA SER A 73 -150.78 52.20 17.76
C SER A 73 -149.71 52.54 16.73
N GLU A 74 -150.10 53.26 15.68
CA GLU A 74 -149.22 53.66 14.58
C GLU A 74 -147.98 54.41 15.06
N LYS A 75 -148.13 55.28 16.06
CA LYS A 75 -147.03 56.04 16.65
C LYS A 75 -146.00 55.14 17.33
N ASP A 76 -146.46 54.11 18.04
CA ASP A 76 -145.60 53.21 18.81
C ASP A 76 -144.87 52.22 17.89
N ILE A 77 -145.55 51.74 16.86
CA ILE A 77 -144.99 50.93 15.77
C ILE A 77 -143.89 51.72 15.03
N LEU A 78 -144.19 52.94 14.57
CA LEU A 78 -143.21 53.78 13.86
C LEU A 78 -141.98 54.08 14.71
N LYS A 79 -142.19 54.45 15.98
CA LYS A 79 -141.09 54.69 16.92
C LYS A 79 -140.22 53.44 17.09
N ARG A 80 -140.82 52.25 17.17
CA ARG A 80 -140.06 51.01 17.30
C ARG A 80 -139.26 50.68 16.04
N VAL A 81 -139.85 50.85 14.86
CA VAL A 81 -139.15 50.65 13.57
C VAL A 81 -137.96 51.59 13.45
N GLN A 82 -138.14 52.88 13.77
CA GLN A 82 -137.04 53.86 13.79
C GLN A 82 -135.93 53.47 14.76
N GLU A 83 -136.28 53.02 15.97
CA GLU A 83 -135.26 52.56 16.93
C GLU A 83 -134.50 51.31 16.46
N ILE A 84 -135.17 50.37 15.77
CA ILE A 84 -134.50 49.19 15.20
C ILE A 84 -133.55 49.61 14.08
N ASN A 85 -133.98 50.46 13.14
CA ASN A 85 -133.11 51.00 12.09
C ASN A 85 -131.90 51.73 12.68
N CYS A 86 -132.08 52.62 13.66
CA CYS A 86 -130.97 53.32 14.29
C CYS A 86 -129.96 52.36 14.97
N LYS A 87 -130.44 51.23 15.50
CA LYS A 87 -129.57 50.20 16.07
C LYS A 87 -128.83 49.41 14.99
N GLU A 88 -129.53 49.01 13.94
CA GLU A 88 -128.96 48.31 12.78
C GLU A 88 -127.87 49.17 12.11
N GLU A 89 -128.13 50.46 11.86
CA GLU A 89 -127.13 51.42 11.36
C GLU A 89 -125.93 51.61 12.33
N GLY A 90 -126.16 51.42 13.64
CA GLY A 90 -125.10 51.43 14.65
C GLY A 90 -124.24 50.16 14.61
N GLU A 91 -124.88 49.00 14.51
CA GLU A 91 -124.23 47.70 14.40
C GLU A 91 -123.48 47.56 13.07
N GLU A 92 -124.06 48.02 11.95
CA GLU A 92 -123.41 48.07 10.64
C GLU A 92 -122.13 48.90 10.68
N ARG A 93 -122.17 50.10 11.30
CA ARG A 93 -120.96 50.90 11.51
C ARG A 93 -119.90 50.18 12.35
N MET A 94 -120.30 49.44 13.39
CA MET A 94 -119.35 48.65 14.18
C MET A 94 -118.78 47.47 13.38
N VAL A 95 -119.58 46.78 12.58
CA VAL A 95 -119.12 45.70 11.69
C VAL A 95 -118.11 46.25 10.69
N SER A 96 -118.41 47.35 10.00
CA SER A 96 -117.47 47.98 9.08
C SER A 96 -116.16 48.40 9.77
N GLN A 97 -116.24 48.86 11.02
CA GLN A 97 -115.05 49.19 11.80
C GLN A 97 -114.21 47.94 12.12
N LEU A 98 -114.84 46.83 12.51
CA LEU A 98 -114.17 45.56 12.78
C LEU A 98 -113.59 44.95 11.50
N GLU A 99 -114.31 44.98 10.38
CA GLU A 99 -113.80 44.55 9.06
C GLU A 99 -112.56 45.34 8.66
N THR A 100 -112.57 46.67 8.87
CA THR A 100 -111.41 47.53 8.61
C THR A 100 -110.23 47.16 9.53
N GLN A 101 -110.48 46.83 10.80
CA GLN A 101 -109.42 46.37 11.71
C GLN A 101 -108.85 45.01 11.31
N ILE A 102 -109.72 44.05 10.94
CA ILE A 102 -109.31 42.73 10.45
C ILE A 102 -108.45 42.89 9.20
N ALA A 103 -108.88 43.72 8.23
CA ALA A 103 -108.11 43.98 7.02
C ALA A 103 -106.71 44.53 7.33
N LYS A 104 -106.61 45.53 8.23
CA LYS A 104 -105.33 46.10 8.66
C LYS A 104 -104.43 45.09 9.36
N LEU A 105 -104.98 44.26 10.24
CA LEU A 105 -104.22 43.23 10.95
C LEU A 105 -103.73 42.14 9.99
N THR A 106 -104.57 41.71 9.05
CA THR A 106 -104.20 40.74 8.01
C THR A 106 -103.08 41.28 7.12
N GLU A 107 -103.20 42.52 6.65
CA GLU A 107 -102.15 43.17 5.84
C GLU A 107 -100.84 43.30 6.62
N THR A 108 -100.90 43.63 7.91
CA THR A 108 -99.71 43.70 8.78
C THR A 108 -99.06 42.33 8.95
N LEU A 109 -99.86 41.27 9.15
CA LEU A 109 -99.38 39.90 9.30
C LEU A 109 -98.74 39.37 8.00
N GLU A 110 -99.35 39.65 6.85
CA GLU A 110 -98.82 39.29 5.53
C GLU A 110 -97.48 39.98 5.27
N ASN A 111 -97.41 41.29 5.52
CA ASN A 111 -96.17 42.06 5.40
C ASN A 111 -95.08 41.53 6.34
N GLN A 112 -95.43 41.20 7.60
CA GLN A 112 -94.48 40.64 8.55
C GLN A 112 -93.98 39.25 8.11
N THR A 113 -94.88 38.39 7.64
CA THR A 113 -94.54 37.04 7.15
C THR A 113 -93.60 37.13 5.96
N LYS A 114 -93.88 38.02 5.00
CA LYS A 114 -93.00 38.27 3.85
C LYS A 114 -91.61 38.74 4.30
N SER A 115 -91.55 39.71 5.21
CA SER A 115 -90.26 40.21 5.72
C SER A 115 -89.44 39.12 6.44
N TYR A 116 -90.11 38.22 7.17
CA TYR A 116 -89.47 37.09 7.84
C TYR A 116 -88.92 36.08 6.82
N GLN A 117 -89.70 35.75 5.79
CA GLN A 117 -89.27 34.87 4.70
C GLN A 117 -88.01 35.41 4.00
N GLU A 118 -87.99 36.71 3.69
CA GLU A 118 -86.84 37.36 3.06
C GLU A 118 -85.61 37.37 3.97
N ALA A 119 -85.79 37.54 5.29
CA ALA A 119 -84.70 37.43 6.27
C ALA A 119 -84.16 36.00 6.35
N LEU A 120 -85.01 34.99 6.27
CA LEU A 120 -84.65 33.58 6.33
C LEU A 120 -83.85 33.17 5.08
N GLU A 121 -84.26 33.60 3.89
CA GLU A 121 -83.49 33.40 2.65
C GLU A 121 -82.16 34.14 2.66
N ARG A 122 -82.09 35.34 3.24
CA ARG A 122 -80.81 36.05 3.44
C ARG A 122 -79.88 35.30 4.40
N ASN A 123 -80.40 34.77 5.51
CA ASN A 123 -79.61 33.95 6.44
C ASN A 123 -79.08 32.68 5.77
N ARG A 124 -79.91 31.97 5.00
CA ARG A 124 -79.47 30.76 4.28
C ARG A 124 -78.28 31.06 3.34
N LYS A 125 -78.34 32.16 2.59
CA LYS A 125 -77.23 32.58 1.72
C LYS A 125 -75.94 32.91 2.47
N VAL A 126 -76.05 33.53 3.65
CA VAL A 126 -74.88 33.82 4.51
C VAL A 126 -74.31 32.53 5.10
N GLU A 127 -75.17 31.58 5.47
CA GLU A 127 -74.76 30.27 5.99
C GLU A 127 -74.01 29.45 4.93
N GLU A 128 -74.55 29.39 3.70
CA GLU A 128 -73.86 28.78 2.55
C GLU A 128 -72.49 29.43 2.29
N GLN A 129 -72.42 30.77 2.33
CA GLN A 129 -71.14 31.48 2.19
C GLN A 129 -70.18 31.15 3.34
N SER A 130 -70.67 31.10 4.58
CA SER A 130 -69.86 30.75 5.74
C SER A 130 -69.26 29.35 5.62
N GLU A 131 -70.05 28.38 5.16
CA GLU A 131 -69.59 27.00 4.92
C GLU A 131 -68.48 26.97 3.86
N THR A 132 -68.66 27.68 2.73
CA THR A 132 -67.61 27.76 1.70
C THR A 132 -66.32 28.40 2.20
N PHE A 133 -66.40 29.43 3.06
CA PHE A 133 -65.21 30.04 3.66
C PHE A 133 -64.54 29.10 4.66
N GLN A 134 -65.32 28.34 5.44
CA GLN A 134 -64.81 27.36 6.39
C GLN A 134 -64.06 26.23 5.67
N ASP A 135 -64.61 25.70 4.58
CA ASP A 135 -63.95 24.67 3.76
C ASP A 135 -62.62 25.19 3.17
N ARG A 136 -62.64 26.42 2.66
CA ARG A 136 -61.43 27.04 2.11
C ARG A 136 -60.37 27.31 3.18
N LEU A 137 -60.79 27.72 4.36
CA LEU A 137 -59.89 27.93 5.50
C LEU A 137 -59.24 26.61 5.91
N LYS A 138 -60.02 25.54 6.05
CA LYS A 138 -59.51 24.21 6.38
C LYS A 138 -58.50 23.69 5.34
N HIS A 139 -58.79 23.86 4.06
CA HIS A 139 -57.85 23.49 2.99
C HIS A 139 -56.52 24.26 3.10
N LEU A 140 -56.57 25.56 3.35
CA LEU A 140 -55.36 26.38 3.52
C LEU A 140 -54.56 25.99 4.77
N GLU A 141 -55.23 25.62 5.86
CA GLU A 141 -54.57 25.07 7.06
C GLU A 141 -53.86 23.75 6.75
N GLU A 142 -54.48 22.85 5.99
CA GLU A 142 -53.87 21.58 5.55
C GLU A 142 -52.64 21.83 4.64
N GLU A 143 -52.73 22.76 3.69
CA GLU A 143 -51.59 23.16 2.85
C GLU A 143 -50.45 23.76 3.66
N LEU A 144 -50.75 24.63 4.64
CA LEU A 144 -49.75 25.24 5.52
C LEU A 144 -49.02 24.17 6.34
N LEU A 145 -49.76 23.23 6.93
CA LEU A 145 -49.17 22.11 7.67
C LEU A 145 -48.27 21.26 6.77
N SER A 146 -48.69 20.99 5.52
CA SER A 146 -47.86 20.27 4.55
C SER A 146 -46.57 21.03 4.21
N MET A 147 -46.66 22.35 4.03
CA MET A 147 -45.50 23.21 3.78
C MET A 147 -44.51 23.17 4.94
N ASP A 148 -44.99 23.29 6.19
CA ASP A 148 -44.15 23.24 7.40
C ASP A 148 -43.40 21.90 7.51
N MET A 149 -44.09 20.79 7.23
CA MET A 149 -43.47 19.46 7.21
C MET A 149 -42.36 19.37 6.15
N ILE A 150 -42.59 19.88 4.94
CA ILE A 150 -41.58 19.90 3.87
C ILE A 150 -40.40 20.78 4.26
N GLN A 151 -40.65 21.94 4.87
CA GLN A 151 -39.61 22.84 5.35
C GLN A 151 -38.72 22.18 6.41
N ASP A 152 -39.31 21.44 7.35
CA ASP A 152 -38.57 20.68 8.35
C ASP A 152 -37.75 19.54 7.72
N CYS A 153 -38.31 18.81 6.74
CA CYS A 153 -37.57 17.81 5.97
C CYS A 153 -36.36 18.43 5.25
N LEU A 154 -36.54 19.57 4.58
CA LEU A 154 -35.46 20.29 3.90
C LEU A 154 -34.41 20.80 4.89
N LYS A 155 -34.82 21.28 6.07
CA LYS A 155 -33.91 21.72 7.13
C LYS A 155 -33.07 20.56 7.66
N LEU A 156 -33.67 19.39 7.84
CA LEU A 156 -32.96 18.17 8.24
C LEU A 156 -31.96 17.74 7.17
N GLU A 157 -32.35 17.76 5.90
CA GLU A 157 -31.45 17.38 4.79
C GLU A 157 -30.29 18.37 4.65
N LYS A 158 -30.56 19.67 4.79
CA LYS A 158 -29.52 20.70 4.87
C LYS A 158 -28.55 20.40 6.01
N GLN A 159 -29.02 20.04 7.21
CA GLN A 159 -28.13 19.68 8.32
C GLN A 159 -27.25 18.47 8.03
N LYS A 160 -27.77 17.44 7.36
CA LYS A 160 -26.95 16.28 6.95
C LYS A 160 -25.88 16.69 5.95
N TYR A 161 -26.25 17.50 4.95
CA TYR A 161 -25.32 18.01 3.94
C TYR A 161 -24.23 18.89 4.56
N MET A 162 -24.59 19.74 5.53
CA MET A 162 -23.63 20.55 6.29
C MET A 162 -22.60 19.67 7.00
N LYS A 163 -23.04 18.64 7.74
CA LYS A 163 -22.15 17.71 8.44
C LYS A 163 -21.23 16.95 7.47
N PHE A 164 -21.74 16.54 6.32
CA PHE A 164 -20.94 15.88 5.30
C PHE A 164 -19.83 16.79 4.77
N LEU A 165 -20.15 18.05 4.46
CA LEU A 165 -19.15 19.01 4.00
C LEU A 165 -18.14 19.38 5.09
N GLU A 166 -18.55 19.48 6.36
CA GLU A 166 -17.62 19.64 7.49
C GLU A 166 -16.61 18.48 7.56
N GLN A 167 -17.07 17.23 7.46
CA GLN A 167 -16.18 16.06 7.45
C GLN A 167 -15.21 16.08 6.27
N LEU A 168 -15.68 16.47 5.09
CA LEU A 168 -14.84 16.55 3.90
C LEU A 168 -13.80 17.67 4.04
N ASN A 169 -14.21 18.79 4.62
CA ASN A 169 -13.34 19.92 4.90
C ASN A 169 -12.21 19.55 5.87
N GLU A 170 -12.51 18.81 6.94
CA GLU A 170 -11.52 18.28 7.89
C GLU A 170 -10.53 17.33 7.18
N LYS A 171 -11.03 16.41 6.35
CA LYS A 171 -10.18 15.48 5.58
C LYS A 171 -9.27 16.19 4.59
N MET A 172 -9.76 17.27 3.99
CA MET A 172 -9.01 18.11 3.07
C MET A 172 -8.09 19.12 3.78
N LYS A 173 -8.18 19.21 5.13
CA LYS A 173 -7.45 20.17 5.98
C LYS A 173 -7.74 21.63 5.61
N LEU A 174 -9.00 21.94 5.30
CA LEU A 174 -9.46 23.26 4.90
C LEU A 174 -10.17 24.01 6.04
N ASP A 175 -9.94 23.60 7.30
CA ASP A 175 -10.69 24.08 8.47
C ASP A 175 -10.57 25.60 8.71
N SER A 176 -9.43 26.20 8.36
CA SER A 176 -9.24 27.65 8.42
C SER A 176 -9.97 28.40 7.31
N ILE A 177 -10.10 27.80 6.13
CA ILE A 177 -10.75 28.40 4.95
C ILE A 177 -12.28 28.32 5.11
N ALA A 178 -12.78 27.23 5.69
CA ALA A 178 -14.19 27.06 6.00
C ALA A 178 -14.76 28.11 6.97
N ALA A 179 -13.93 28.60 7.89
CA ALA A 179 -14.33 29.64 8.83
C ALA A 179 -14.47 31.03 8.17
N GLU A 180 -13.78 31.28 7.05
CA GLU A 180 -13.69 32.60 6.41
C GLU A 180 -14.59 32.75 5.17
N VAL A 181 -14.69 31.73 4.32
CA VAL A 181 -15.30 31.87 2.98
C VAL A 181 -16.79 31.52 2.95
N GLY A 182 -17.33 30.99 4.05
CA GLY A 182 -18.71 30.57 4.15
C GLY A 182 -19.01 29.28 3.38
N PHE A 183 -20.13 28.64 3.71
CA PHE A 183 -20.43 27.28 3.27
C PHE A 183 -20.57 27.09 1.76
N ASP A 184 -21.09 28.10 1.06
CA ASP A 184 -21.32 28.03 -0.39
C ASP A 184 -20.00 27.93 -1.18
N MET A 185 -18.92 28.48 -0.62
CA MET A 185 -17.59 28.44 -1.22
C MET A 185 -16.76 27.25 -0.73
N ASN A 186 -17.16 26.58 0.34
CA ASN A 186 -16.46 25.38 0.83
C ASN A 186 -16.47 24.25 -0.20
N ALA A 187 -17.56 24.04 -0.91
CA ALA A 187 -17.62 23.03 -1.96
C ALA A 187 -16.59 23.32 -3.08
N ASN A 188 -16.46 24.58 -3.49
CA ASN A 188 -15.49 25.01 -4.49
C ASN A 188 -14.04 24.91 -3.98
N ALA A 189 -13.80 25.26 -2.71
CA ALA A 189 -12.49 25.12 -2.07
C ALA A 189 -12.05 23.66 -1.97
N ILE A 190 -12.98 22.77 -1.58
CA ILE A 190 -12.76 21.32 -1.57
C ILE A 190 -12.45 20.81 -2.98
N LEU A 191 -13.21 21.24 -3.99
CA LEU A 191 -12.98 20.82 -5.37
C LEU A 191 -11.60 21.24 -5.87
N ALA A 192 -11.21 22.50 -5.64
CA ALA A 192 -9.88 22.99 -6.00
C ALA A 192 -8.76 22.21 -5.29
N GLN A 193 -8.95 21.87 -4.01
CA GLN A 193 -8.00 21.07 -3.25
C GLN A 193 -7.87 19.64 -3.80
N VAL A 194 -8.99 19.02 -4.19
CA VAL A 194 -8.99 17.69 -4.84
C VAL A 194 -8.23 17.74 -6.16
N GLU A 195 -8.49 18.73 -7.00
CA GLU A 195 -7.79 18.91 -8.28
C GLU A 195 -6.28 19.08 -8.08
N GLN A 196 -5.88 19.86 -7.06
CA GLN A 196 -4.47 20.04 -6.71
C GLN A 196 -3.82 18.74 -6.24
N LEU A 197 -4.49 17.98 -5.36
CA LEU A 197 -3.97 16.69 -4.86
C LEU A 197 -3.80 15.69 -5.99
N VAL A 198 -4.78 15.59 -6.90
CA VAL A 198 -4.70 14.72 -8.09
C VAL A 198 -3.51 15.10 -8.97
N LYS A 199 -3.27 16.40 -9.16
CA LYS A 199 -2.11 16.87 -9.94
C LYS A 199 -0.78 16.49 -9.27
N LEU A 200 -0.65 16.70 -7.97
CA LEU A 200 0.55 16.34 -7.20
C LEU A 200 0.81 14.83 -7.23
N GLU A 201 -0.23 14.01 -7.11
CA GLU A 201 -0.12 12.56 -7.22
C GLU A 201 0.31 12.13 -8.64
N GLY A 202 -0.25 12.76 -9.67
CA GLY A 202 0.16 12.57 -11.06
C GLY A 202 1.65 12.87 -11.28
N ASP A 203 2.13 14.01 -10.78
CA ASP A 203 3.54 14.41 -10.89
C ASP A 203 4.46 13.42 -10.15
N ALA A 204 4.09 12.99 -8.95
CA ALA A 204 4.83 11.98 -8.18
C ALA A 204 4.89 10.62 -8.88
N VAL A 205 3.79 10.19 -9.52
CA VAL A 205 3.76 8.96 -10.33
C VAL A 205 4.70 9.05 -11.54
N ILE A 206 4.72 10.20 -12.22
CA ILE A 206 5.63 10.44 -13.34
C ILE A 206 7.09 10.38 -12.88
N GLU A 207 7.43 11.02 -11.76
CA GLU A 207 8.77 10.97 -11.17
C GLU A 207 9.18 9.53 -10.79
N ASN A 208 8.29 8.80 -10.10
CA ASN A 208 8.52 7.41 -9.74
C ASN A 208 8.75 6.51 -10.96
N LYS A 209 8.01 6.74 -12.05
CA LYS A 209 8.19 6.05 -13.33
C LYS A 209 9.57 6.33 -13.92
N ALA A 210 10.03 7.58 -13.86
CA ALA A 210 11.36 7.98 -14.32
C ALA A 210 12.48 7.33 -13.48
N VAL A 211 12.37 7.35 -12.15
CA VAL A 211 13.32 6.69 -11.24
C VAL A 211 13.36 5.17 -11.51
N THR A 212 12.19 4.54 -11.65
CA THR A 212 12.08 3.11 -11.95
C THR A 212 12.75 2.76 -13.28
N TYR A 213 12.54 3.58 -14.32
CA TYR A 213 13.19 3.40 -15.61
C TYR A 213 14.73 3.49 -15.49
N ASN A 214 15.24 4.50 -14.78
CA ASN A 214 16.68 4.69 -14.54
C ASN A 214 17.30 3.51 -13.76
N LEU A 215 16.61 3.01 -12.73
CA LEU A 215 17.05 1.84 -11.97
C LEU A 215 17.07 0.57 -12.83
N ARG A 216 16.04 0.34 -13.66
CA ARG A 216 16.03 -0.78 -14.62
C ARG A 216 17.21 -0.72 -15.58
N ARG A 217 17.55 0.47 -16.09
CA ARG A 217 18.71 0.66 -16.98
C ARG A 217 20.03 0.34 -16.26
N LYS A 218 20.23 0.89 -15.04
CA LYS A 218 21.43 0.59 -14.23
C LYS A 218 21.56 -0.91 -13.93
N LEU A 219 20.44 -1.57 -13.58
CA LEU A 219 20.40 -3.00 -13.33
C LEU A 219 20.80 -3.80 -14.57
N LYS A 220 20.29 -3.45 -15.75
CA LYS A 220 20.65 -4.09 -17.02
C LYS A 220 22.16 -4.01 -17.27
N THR A 221 22.74 -2.81 -17.12
CA THR A 221 24.19 -2.62 -17.31
C THR A 221 25.03 -3.38 -16.28
N GLN A 222 24.60 -3.46 -15.01
CA GLN A 222 25.30 -4.25 -14.00
C GLN A 222 25.23 -5.74 -14.29
N LYS A 223 24.08 -6.23 -14.77
CA LYS A 223 23.91 -7.63 -15.18
C LYS A 223 24.84 -8.00 -16.35
N GLU A 224 24.88 -7.18 -17.39
CA GLU A 224 25.80 -7.38 -18.53
C GLU A 224 27.27 -7.40 -18.10
N LYS A 225 27.67 -6.50 -17.18
CA LYS A 225 29.04 -6.48 -16.61
C LYS A 225 29.36 -7.74 -15.79
N LEU A 226 28.39 -8.24 -15.02
CA LEU A 226 28.55 -9.45 -14.22
C LEU A 226 28.73 -10.67 -15.14
N GLU A 227 27.87 -10.82 -16.14
CA GLU A 227 27.94 -11.90 -17.14
C GLU A 227 29.30 -11.89 -17.87
N SER A 228 29.80 -10.71 -18.26
CA SER A 228 31.13 -10.57 -18.87
C SER A 228 32.27 -11.01 -17.94
N LYS A 229 32.22 -10.63 -16.65
CA LYS A 229 33.21 -11.07 -15.65
C LYS A 229 33.12 -12.57 -15.37
N GLU A 230 31.93 -13.14 -15.33
CA GLU A 230 31.72 -14.58 -15.13
C GLU A 230 32.33 -15.39 -16.27
N LEU A 231 32.15 -14.95 -17.52
CA LEU A 231 32.83 -15.53 -18.69
C LEU A 231 34.35 -15.43 -18.57
N HIS A 232 34.88 -14.28 -18.15
CA HIS A 232 36.33 -14.11 -17.95
C HIS A 232 36.88 -15.04 -16.86
N VAL A 233 36.20 -15.16 -15.72
CA VAL A 233 36.58 -16.09 -14.65
C VAL A 233 36.53 -17.54 -15.14
N LYS A 234 35.52 -17.91 -15.93
CA LYS A 234 35.43 -19.25 -16.53
C LYS A 234 36.63 -19.54 -17.44
N LEU A 235 37.02 -18.58 -18.29
CA LEU A 235 38.20 -18.71 -19.16
C LEU A 235 39.50 -18.82 -18.36
N LEU A 236 39.68 -17.99 -17.33
CA LEU A 236 40.86 -18.07 -16.45
C LEU A 236 40.95 -19.41 -15.73
N ARG A 237 39.83 -19.93 -15.21
CA ARG A 237 39.78 -21.28 -14.61
C ARG A 237 40.21 -22.35 -15.60
N GLN A 238 39.70 -22.30 -16.83
CA GLN A 238 40.12 -23.22 -17.90
C GLN A 238 41.62 -23.10 -18.19
N LYS A 239 42.17 -21.88 -18.25
CA LYS A 239 43.60 -21.68 -18.49
C LYS A 239 44.47 -22.18 -17.33
N ILE A 240 44.04 -22.00 -16.09
CA ILE A 240 44.73 -22.55 -14.91
C ILE A 240 44.76 -24.07 -14.99
N THR A 241 43.63 -24.72 -15.23
CA THR A 241 43.57 -26.18 -15.39
C THR A 241 44.48 -26.67 -16.51
N GLN A 242 44.49 -25.99 -17.66
CA GLN A 242 45.41 -26.30 -18.76
C GLN A 242 46.88 -26.19 -18.34
N LEU A 243 47.27 -25.11 -17.66
CA LEU A 243 48.65 -24.91 -17.20
C LEU A 243 49.05 -25.93 -16.12
N GLU A 244 48.12 -26.33 -15.25
CA GLU A 244 48.33 -27.39 -14.26
C GLU A 244 48.56 -28.75 -14.93
N GLU A 245 47.77 -29.08 -15.96
CA GLU A 245 47.96 -30.28 -16.79
C GLU A 245 49.31 -30.26 -17.54
N GLU A 246 49.64 -29.14 -18.20
CA GLU A 246 50.93 -28.95 -18.89
C GLU A 246 52.11 -29.10 -17.92
N LYS A 247 52.02 -28.51 -16.72
CA LYS A 247 53.06 -28.66 -15.68
C LYS A 247 53.18 -30.10 -15.18
N GLN A 248 52.06 -30.81 -15.00
CA GLN A 248 52.08 -32.23 -14.62
C GLN A 248 52.77 -33.08 -15.69
N ILE A 249 52.45 -32.86 -16.97
CA ILE A 249 53.10 -33.54 -18.10
C ILE A 249 54.61 -33.24 -18.09
N GLN A 250 55.01 -31.98 -17.99
CA GLN A 250 56.42 -31.59 -17.94
C GLN A 250 57.16 -32.23 -16.75
N THR A 251 56.52 -32.29 -15.58
CA THR A 251 57.08 -32.94 -14.38
C THR A 251 57.29 -34.44 -14.62
N LEU A 252 56.33 -35.11 -15.27
CA LEU A 252 56.45 -36.52 -15.64
C LEU A 252 57.60 -36.75 -16.63
N GLU A 253 57.78 -35.87 -17.61
CA GLU A 253 58.90 -35.94 -18.57
C GLU A 253 60.26 -35.68 -17.92
N GLN A 254 60.35 -34.71 -17.00
CA GLN A 254 61.54 -34.46 -16.20
C GLN A 254 61.90 -35.69 -15.34
N ASN A 255 60.91 -36.30 -14.68
CA ASN A 255 61.13 -37.52 -13.90
C ASN A 255 61.64 -38.68 -14.77
N ARG A 256 61.08 -38.88 -15.97
CA ARG A 256 61.60 -39.88 -16.93
C ARG A 256 63.06 -39.61 -17.31
N THR A 257 63.40 -38.35 -17.57
CA THR A 257 64.78 -37.94 -17.90
C THR A 257 65.72 -38.20 -16.72
N ILE A 258 65.30 -37.87 -15.49
CA ILE A 258 66.07 -38.16 -14.27
C ILE A 258 66.27 -39.67 -14.11
N GLU A 259 65.25 -40.49 -14.34
CA GLU A 259 65.39 -41.95 -14.29
C GLU A 259 66.39 -42.48 -15.33
N GLU A 260 66.37 -41.95 -16.55
CA GLU A 260 67.35 -42.30 -17.60
C GLU A 260 68.77 -41.89 -17.23
N LEU A 261 68.95 -40.65 -16.75
CA LEU A 261 70.24 -40.16 -16.26
C LEU A 261 70.74 -41.01 -15.09
N ASN A 262 69.91 -41.32 -14.11
CA ASN A 262 70.25 -42.20 -12.99
C ASN A 262 70.68 -43.60 -13.46
N LYS A 263 69.98 -44.18 -14.46
CA LYS A 263 70.39 -45.45 -15.08
C LYS A 263 71.76 -45.33 -15.76
N SER A 264 72.02 -44.23 -16.46
CA SER A 264 73.31 -43.98 -17.12
C SER A 264 74.45 -43.75 -16.12
N GLN A 265 74.21 -42.97 -15.07
CA GLN A 265 75.13 -42.73 -13.97
C GLN A 265 75.46 -44.03 -13.25
N GLY A 266 74.46 -44.86 -12.97
CA GLY A 266 74.69 -46.19 -12.38
C GLY A 266 75.53 -47.12 -13.28
N LYS A 267 75.40 -47.02 -14.61
CA LYS A 267 76.31 -47.75 -15.54
C LYS A 267 77.73 -47.17 -15.48
N LEU A 268 77.87 -45.85 -15.49
CA LEU A 268 79.15 -45.17 -15.44
C LEU A 268 79.89 -45.44 -14.12
N GLU A 269 79.21 -45.43 -12.98
CA GLU A 269 79.81 -45.74 -11.68
C GLU A 269 80.35 -47.18 -11.64
N ARG A 270 79.60 -48.15 -12.19
CA ARG A 270 80.12 -49.54 -12.34
C ARG A 270 81.35 -49.62 -13.23
N MET A 271 81.43 -48.81 -14.29
CA MET A 271 82.61 -48.74 -15.14
C MET A 271 83.79 -48.09 -14.41
N LYS A 272 83.54 -47.01 -13.66
CA LYS A 272 84.52 -46.33 -12.82
C LYS A 272 85.06 -47.28 -11.74
N GLU A 273 84.21 -47.98 -10.98
CA GLU A 273 84.63 -48.97 -9.99
C GLU A 273 85.52 -50.07 -10.61
N LYS A 274 85.18 -50.54 -11.82
CA LYS A 274 86.02 -51.50 -12.56
C LYS A 274 87.38 -50.91 -12.92
N ALA A 275 87.41 -49.68 -13.43
CA ALA A 275 88.64 -48.98 -13.78
C ALA A 275 89.50 -48.69 -12.55
N GLU A 276 88.90 -48.28 -11.42
CA GLU A 276 89.60 -48.08 -10.14
C GLU A 276 90.19 -49.38 -9.61
N LYS A 277 89.45 -50.50 -9.67
CA LYS A 277 90.00 -51.83 -9.31
C LYS A 277 91.20 -52.20 -10.18
N GLN A 278 91.13 -51.95 -11.49
CA GLN A 278 92.27 -52.15 -12.39
C GLN A 278 93.44 -51.24 -12.06
N LEU A 279 93.18 -49.96 -11.78
CA LEU A 279 94.20 -48.99 -11.38
C LEU A 279 94.91 -49.43 -10.09
N ILE A 280 94.16 -49.88 -9.08
CA ILE A 280 94.72 -50.39 -7.82
C ILE A 280 95.59 -51.62 -8.09
N SER A 281 95.13 -52.56 -8.93
CA SER A 281 95.92 -53.74 -9.33
C SER A 281 97.24 -53.31 -9.98
N ILE A 282 97.19 -52.47 -11.01
CA ILE A 282 98.39 -51.98 -11.72
C ILE A 282 99.31 -51.21 -10.78
N LYS A 283 98.77 -50.37 -9.88
CA LYS A 283 99.57 -49.65 -8.89
C LYS A 283 100.27 -50.60 -7.92
N SER A 284 99.60 -51.66 -7.48
CA SER A 284 100.23 -52.69 -6.63
C SER A 284 101.34 -53.44 -7.37
N GLU A 285 101.14 -53.77 -8.65
CA GLU A 285 102.16 -54.38 -9.51
C GLU A 285 103.36 -53.44 -9.72
N LEU A 286 103.11 -52.14 -9.92
CA LEU A 286 104.15 -51.12 -10.05
C LEU A 286 104.97 -50.99 -8.77
N ASN A 287 104.31 -50.89 -7.60
CA ASN A 287 104.99 -50.83 -6.31
C ASN A 287 105.87 -52.07 -6.06
N LEU A 288 105.39 -53.26 -6.44
CA LEU A 288 106.19 -54.48 -6.36
C LEU A 288 107.43 -54.42 -7.26
N LYS A 289 107.32 -53.87 -8.47
CA LYS A 289 108.47 -53.65 -9.36
C LYS A 289 109.43 -52.60 -8.82
N GLU A 290 108.91 -51.51 -8.25
CA GLU A 290 109.72 -50.45 -7.64
C GLU A 290 110.51 -50.97 -6.42
N GLN A 291 109.88 -51.76 -5.55
CA GLN A 291 110.57 -52.42 -4.44
C GLN A 291 111.68 -53.36 -4.92
N LYS A 292 111.41 -54.18 -5.94
CA LYS A 292 112.44 -55.04 -6.56
C LYS A 292 113.61 -54.23 -7.12
N ALA A 293 113.33 -53.13 -7.82
CA ALA A 293 114.37 -52.26 -8.36
C ALA A 293 115.20 -51.58 -7.25
N MET A 294 114.58 -51.20 -6.13
CA MET A 294 115.27 -50.67 -4.95
C MET A 294 116.17 -51.72 -4.29
N GLU A 295 115.71 -52.96 -4.14
CA GLU A 295 116.55 -54.07 -3.64
C GLU A 295 117.76 -54.34 -4.54
N GLU A 296 117.58 -54.35 -5.86
CA GLU A 296 118.67 -54.51 -6.82
C GLU A 296 119.68 -53.35 -6.73
N LYS A 297 119.18 -52.12 -6.60
CA LYS A 297 120.03 -50.94 -6.40
C LYS A 297 120.84 -51.04 -5.10
N GLU A 298 120.25 -51.48 -3.99
CA GLU A 298 120.95 -51.60 -2.71
C GLU A 298 122.00 -52.74 -2.76
N LYS A 299 121.71 -53.85 -3.44
CA LYS A 299 122.71 -54.90 -3.72
C LYS A 299 123.90 -54.35 -4.51
N ALA A 300 123.65 -53.56 -5.55
CA ALA A 300 124.70 -52.95 -6.36
C ALA A 300 125.54 -51.92 -5.58
N LYS A 301 124.93 -51.20 -4.64
CA LYS A 301 125.63 -50.26 -3.74
C LYS A 301 126.56 -51.01 -2.78
N ASN A 302 126.10 -52.10 -2.18
CA ASN A 302 126.91 -52.91 -1.27
C ASN A 302 128.11 -53.56 -1.96
N THR A 303 127.95 -54.04 -3.20
CA THR A 303 129.07 -54.60 -3.97
C THR A 303 130.11 -53.52 -4.33
N LEU A 304 129.67 -52.30 -4.66
CA LEU A 304 130.57 -51.18 -4.91
C LEU A 304 131.41 -50.80 -3.67
N GLU A 305 130.80 -50.84 -2.48
CA GLU A 305 131.47 -50.50 -1.22
C GLU A 305 132.55 -51.54 -0.84
N MET A 306 132.33 -52.82 -1.14
CA MET A 306 133.32 -53.89 -1.01
C MET A 306 134.52 -53.71 -1.95
N VAL A 307 134.28 -53.43 -3.24
CA VAL A 307 135.37 -53.20 -4.20
C VAL A 307 136.18 -51.95 -3.85
N SER A 308 135.53 -50.92 -3.31
CA SER A 308 136.18 -49.70 -2.84
C SER A 308 137.13 -49.95 -1.66
N SER A 309 136.79 -50.85 -0.73
CA SER A 309 137.64 -51.21 0.41
C SER A 309 138.85 -52.05 -0.01
N GLU A 310 138.70 -52.95 -0.98
CA GLU A 310 139.82 -53.71 -1.58
C GLU A 310 140.82 -52.79 -2.29
N ILE A 311 140.34 -51.80 -3.05
CA ILE A 311 141.19 -50.79 -3.70
C ILE A 311 142.00 -49.98 -2.66
N LYS A 312 141.41 -49.64 -1.52
CA LYS A 312 142.12 -48.95 -0.44
C LYS A 312 143.31 -49.77 0.08
N VAL A 313 143.12 -51.07 0.28
CA VAL A 313 144.16 -51.98 0.79
C VAL A 313 145.31 -52.14 -0.23
N LEU A 314 144.98 -52.29 -1.51
CA LEU A 314 145.98 -52.40 -2.58
C LEU A 314 146.80 -51.11 -2.76
N LYS A 315 146.21 -49.96 -2.46
CA LYS A 315 146.89 -48.66 -2.53
C LYS A 315 147.93 -48.48 -1.42
N THR A 316 147.67 -49.01 -0.23
CA THR A 316 148.61 -48.97 0.90
C THR A 316 149.83 -49.87 0.71
N THR A 317 149.65 -51.09 0.17
CA THR A 317 150.77 -52.03 -0.07
C THR A 317 151.73 -51.53 -1.16
N LEU A 318 151.21 -50.86 -2.19
CA LEU A 318 152.02 -50.27 -3.25
C LEU A 318 152.94 -49.15 -2.71
N ALA A 319 152.47 -48.35 -1.76
CA ALA A 319 153.24 -47.28 -1.16
C ALA A 319 154.43 -47.80 -0.31
N GLU A 320 154.27 -48.95 0.36
CA GLU A 320 155.34 -49.58 1.14
C GLU A 320 156.45 -50.17 0.25
N LEU A 321 156.09 -50.74 -0.91
CA LEU A 321 157.06 -51.28 -1.88
C LEU A 321 157.92 -50.17 -2.49
N ALA A 322 157.31 -49.04 -2.87
CA ALA A 322 158.04 -47.89 -3.40
C ALA A 322 159.04 -47.28 -2.39
N ASN A 323 158.78 -47.41 -1.09
CA ASN A 323 159.68 -46.89 -0.06
C ASN A 323 160.91 -47.80 0.18
N ARG A 324 160.73 -49.13 0.06
CA ARG A 324 161.84 -50.10 0.12
C ARG A 324 162.79 -49.98 -1.07
N GLU A 325 162.24 -49.73 -2.26
CA GLU A 325 163.03 -49.56 -3.48
C GLU A 325 164.00 -48.36 -3.39
N ARG A 326 163.55 -47.25 -2.80
CA ARG A 326 164.37 -46.05 -2.59
C ARG A 326 165.56 -46.31 -1.64
N GLN A 327 165.34 -47.05 -0.55
CA GLN A 327 166.40 -47.38 0.41
C GLN A 327 167.51 -48.27 -0.18
N LEU A 328 167.15 -49.20 -1.08
CA LEU A 328 168.12 -50.07 -1.76
C LEU A 328 168.94 -49.29 -2.80
N ALA A 329 168.31 -48.33 -3.50
CA ALA A 329 169.01 -47.44 -4.43
C ALA A 329 170.06 -46.58 -3.69
N ASP A 330 169.72 -46.00 -2.54
CA ASP A 330 170.63 -45.18 -1.74
C ASP A 330 171.84 -45.98 -1.20
N PHE A 331 171.61 -47.23 -0.77
CA PHE A 331 172.69 -48.12 -0.32
C PHE A 331 173.66 -48.48 -1.45
N ARG A 332 173.12 -48.76 -2.64
CA ARG A 332 173.90 -49.07 -3.85
C ARG A 332 174.82 -47.91 -4.24
N GLU A 333 174.35 -46.67 -4.11
CA GLU A 333 175.13 -45.48 -4.42
C GLU A 333 176.33 -45.30 -3.47
N VAL A 334 176.11 -45.51 -2.16
CA VAL A 334 177.16 -45.36 -1.14
C VAL A 334 178.31 -46.36 -1.37
N ILE A 335 177.99 -47.63 -1.62
CA ILE A 335 179.02 -48.65 -1.86
C ILE A 335 179.78 -48.38 -3.17
N SER A 336 179.08 -47.99 -4.22
CA SER A 336 179.71 -47.64 -5.51
C SER A 336 180.74 -46.51 -5.35
N ARG A 337 180.43 -45.51 -4.51
CA ARG A 337 181.32 -44.39 -4.19
C ARG A 337 182.53 -44.81 -3.36
N MET A 338 182.36 -45.74 -2.41
CA MET A 338 183.46 -46.22 -1.56
C MET A 338 184.48 -47.08 -2.30
N LEU A 339 184.09 -47.76 -3.39
CA LEU A 339 184.97 -48.66 -4.15
C LEU A 339 185.75 -47.98 -5.29
N GLY A 340 185.67 -46.65 -5.39
CA GLY A 340 186.35 -45.88 -6.44
C GLY A 340 185.88 -46.22 -7.85
N LEU A 341 184.65 -46.72 -7.98
CA LEU A 341 184.00 -47.01 -9.26
C LEU A 341 183.43 -45.70 -9.82
N ASP A 342 183.72 -45.39 -11.09
CA ASP A 342 183.26 -44.17 -11.74
C ASP A 342 181.74 -44.19 -11.95
N LEU A 343 181.04 -43.23 -11.33
CA LEU A 343 179.59 -43.09 -11.24
C LEU A 343 178.95 -42.47 -12.51
N ALA A 344 179.74 -42.17 -13.54
CA ALA A 344 179.26 -41.57 -14.79
C ALA A 344 178.66 -42.58 -15.81
N SER A 345 178.68 -43.89 -15.51
CA SER A 345 178.06 -44.95 -16.31
C SER A 345 176.71 -45.37 -15.73
N LEU A 346 175.62 -45.17 -16.48
CA LEU A 346 174.23 -45.43 -16.08
C LEU A 346 173.87 -46.93 -15.93
N ALA A 347 174.86 -47.83 -15.94
CA ALA A 347 174.66 -49.26 -15.74
C ALA A 347 175.94 -49.90 -15.18
N LEU A 348 176.22 -49.64 -13.90
CA LEU A 348 177.23 -50.39 -13.13
C LEU A 348 176.58 -51.70 -12.68
N PRO A 349 176.97 -52.88 -13.19
CA PRO A 349 176.35 -54.15 -12.78
C PRO A 349 176.82 -54.55 -11.37
N ASP A 350 175.92 -55.13 -10.57
CA ASP A 350 176.20 -55.42 -9.16
C ASP A 350 177.40 -56.35 -8.95
N TYR A 351 177.74 -57.19 -9.95
CA TYR A 351 178.91 -58.05 -9.87
C TYR A 351 180.24 -57.29 -9.87
N GLU A 352 180.36 -56.10 -10.48
CA GLU A 352 181.61 -55.30 -10.44
C GLU A 352 181.89 -54.71 -9.05
N ILE A 353 180.82 -54.33 -8.35
CA ILE A 353 180.86 -53.91 -6.94
C ILE A 353 181.31 -55.09 -6.07
N ILE A 354 180.77 -56.28 -6.33
CA ILE A 354 181.09 -57.51 -5.61
C ILE A 354 182.55 -57.94 -5.86
N THR A 355 183.05 -57.96 -7.10
CA THR A 355 184.43 -58.40 -7.41
C THR A 355 185.51 -57.48 -6.81
N ARG A 356 185.25 -56.16 -6.71
CA ARG A 356 186.17 -55.22 -6.03
C ARG A 356 186.13 -55.36 -4.51
N LEU A 357 184.96 -55.60 -3.93
CA LEU A 357 184.85 -55.95 -2.51
C LEU A 357 185.58 -57.26 -2.20
N GLU A 358 185.45 -58.28 -3.05
CA GLU A 358 186.17 -59.56 -2.90
C GLU A 358 187.70 -59.39 -3.01
N GLY A 359 188.19 -58.50 -3.89
CA GLY A 359 189.62 -58.15 -3.98
C GLY A 359 190.18 -57.40 -2.77
N LEU A 360 189.38 -56.52 -2.14
CA LEU A 360 189.72 -55.84 -0.88
C LEU A 360 189.68 -56.80 0.33
N ILE A 361 188.78 -57.78 0.31
CA ILE A 361 188.67 -58.83 1.33
C ILE A 361 189.86 -59.81 1.24
N HIS A 362 190.47 -60.01 0.06
CA HIS A 362 191.65 -60.88 -0.11
C HIS A 362 192.97 -60.25 0.37
N PHE A 363 193.08 -58.91 0.44
CA PHE A 363 194.29 -58.21 0.91
C PHE A 363 194.41 -58.13 2.44
N HIS A 364 193.33 -58.40 3.18
CA HIS A 364 193.26 -58.30 4.64
C HIS A 364 193.38 -59.65 5.40
N GLN A 365 194.00 -60.66 4.79
CA GLN A 365 194.24 -61.99 5.36
C GLN A 365 195.56 -62.16 6.18
N HIS A 366 196.27 -61.08 6.60
CA HIS A 366 197.60 -61.21 7.24
C HIS A 366 197.87 -60.58 8.63
N HIS A 367 196.89 -60.07 9.39
CA HIS A 367 197.13 -59.77 10.82
C HIS A 367 195.88 -60.03 11.69
N PHE A 368 196.03 -60.98 12.63
CA PHE A 368 195.31 -61.17 13.92
C PHE A 368 193.76 -61.30 13.87
N ILE A 369 193.08 -62.43 14.16
CA ILE A 369 193.03 -63.32 15.37
C ILE A 369 192.76 -62.51 16.67
N PRO A 370 191.88 -62.91 17.65
CA PRO A 370 191.06 -64.13 17.80
C PRO A 370 189.56 -63.93 18.22
N CYS A 371 188.74 -64.95 17.92
CA CYS A 371 187.91 -65.73 18.87
C CYS A 371 186.72 -65.12 19.66
N MET A 372 185.80 -66.04 19.97
CA MET A 372 184.67 -66.05 20.92
C MET A 372 183.36 -65.44 20.37
N CYS A 373 182.41 -66.23 19.85
CA CYS A 373 181.46 -67.15 20.52
C CYS A 373 180.50 -66.47 21.50
N VAL A 374 179.30 -67.09 21.62
CA VAL A 374 178.26 -66.96 22.69
C VAL A 374 177.15 -65.94 22.33
N LYS A 375 175.83 -66.18 22.39
CA LYS A 375 174.86 -67.26 22.75
C LYS A 375 173.49 -66.76 22.21
N ASP A 376 172.59 -67.58 21.67
CA ASP A 376 171.59 -68.43 22.34
C ASP A 376 170.40 -67.68 23.00
N VAL A 377 169.24 -68.35 23.04
CA VAL A 377 167.97 -68.08 23.78
C VAL A 377 166.85 -67.39 22.97
N ARG A 378 165.59 -67.87 22.86
CA ARG A 378 164.84 -69.16 23.07
C ARG A 378 163.33 -68.79 22.94
N ARG A 379 162.51 -69.74 22.42
CA ARG A 379 161.19 -70.27 22.94
C ARG A 379 160.00 -69.29 23.22
N THR A 380 158.70 -69.65 23.20
CA THR A 380 157.91 -70.91 23.11
C THR A 380 156.39 -70.56 22.99
N GLU A 381 155.58 -71.53 22.52
CA GLU A 381 154.21 -71.96 23.02
C GLU A 381 153.06 -70.91 23.08
N ASP A 382 151.75 -71.20 22.93
CA ASP A 382 150.94 -72.42 22.80
C ASP A 382 149.50 -72.04 22.36
N GLU A 383 148.81 -73.02 21.75
CA GLU A 383 147.39 -73.43 21.88
C GLU A 383 146.24 -72.39 21.99
N HIS A 384 145.23 -72.50 21.11
CA HIS A 384 143.98 -73.24 21.41
C HIS A 384 142.94 -73.24 20.26
N LEU A 385 142.36 -74.42 20.02
CA LEU A 385 141.08 -74.68 19.36
C LEU A 385 139.88 -74.27 20.23
N ASP A 386 138.78 -73.87 19.59
CA ASP A 386 137.37 -74.34 19.72
C ASP A 386 136.43 -73.19 19.28
N ARG A 387 135.18 -73.34 18.82
CA ARG A 387 134.31 -74.37 18.22
C ARG A 387 132.93 -73.71 18.10
N ASN A 388 132.11 -74.18 17.17
CA ASN A 388 130.64 -74.19 17.18
C ASN A 388 129.86 -72.86 16.92
N LEU A 389 129.03 -72.77 15.87
CA LEU A 389 127.72 -73.44 15.64
C LEU A 389 126.61 -72.96 16.59
N GLN A 390 125.57 -72.32 16.03
CA GLN A 390 124.15 -72.72 16.09
C GLN A 390 123.29 -71.62 15.42
N PHE A 391 122.57 -71.90 14.32
CA PHE A 391 121.30 -72.64 14.15
C PHE A 391 120.03 -71.79 14.34
N LEU A 392 119.22 -71.80 13.28
CA LEU A 392 117.75 -71.72 13.18
C LEU A 392 116.93 -71.23 14.39
N HIS A 393 116.06 -70.24 14.15
CA HIS A 393 114.63 -70.50 13.92
C HIS A 393 114.03 -69.47 12.96
#